data_AF-A0A923J1K6-F1
#
_entry.id   AF-A0A923J1K6-F1
#
_cell.length_a   1.000
_cell.length_b   1.000
_cell.length_c   1.000
_cell.angle_alpha   90.00
_cell.angle_beta   90.00
_cell.angle_gamma   90.00
#
_symmetry.space_group_name_H-M   'P 1'
#
loop_
_entity.id
_entity.type
_entity.pdbx_description
1 polymer ?
#
loop_
_entity_poly.entity_id
_entity_poly.type
_entity_poly.pdbx_seq_one_letter_code
_entity_poly.pdbx_strand_id
1 'polypeptide(L)'
;MNYEKSCGAVIYRKVNKKIEFLIVKSRNRGHWGFAKGHVEEGENEKEIIFFLAKIKNGEIHLQEEEIAEYKWTGYELARALLDDIYIQVLEKANSFIGTPTKF
;
A
#
# COMPACT_ATOMS: atom_id res chain seq x y z
N MET A 1 2.68 -27.44 6.41
CA MET A 1 2.95 -26.03 6.11
C MET A 1 1.62 -25.39 5.74
N ASN A 2 1.06 -24.59 6.65
CA ASN A 2 -0.14 -23.80 6.37
C ASN A 2 0.34 -22.51 5.71
N TYR A 3 0.06 -22.36 4.43
CA TYR A 3 0.33 -21.12 3.70
C TYR A 3 -0.84 -20.19 3.92
N GLU A 4 -0.60 -19.08 4.60
CA GLU A 4 -1.61 -18.06 4.78
C GLU A 4 -1.37 -16.93 3.77
N LYS A 5 -2.41 -16.65 2.99
CA LYS A 5 -2.37 -15.61 1.96
C LYS A 5 -3.00 -14.36 2.55
N SER A 6 -2.20 -13.31 2.74
CA SER A 6 -2.75 -11.99 3.03
C SER A 6 -3.04 -11.25 1.73
N CYS A 7 -4.11 -10.47 1.71
CA CYS A 7 -4.38 -9.51 0.64
C CYS A 7 -4.03 -8.10 1.12
N GLY A 8 -3.46 -7.30 0.22
CA GLY A 8 -3.21 -5.89 0.43
C GLY A 8 -3.62 -5.05 -0.78
N ALA A 9 -3.65 -3.73 -0.61
CA ALA A 9 -4.04 -2.80 -1.64
C ALA A 9 -3.02 -1.67 -1.79
N VAL A 10 -2.51 -1.50 -3.01
CA VAL A 10 -1.82 -0.27 -3.42
C VAL A 10 -2.88 0.67 -3.95
N ILE A 11 -3.29 1.61 -3.13
CA ILE A 11 -4.29 2.61 -3.51
C ILE A 11 -3.55 3.84 -4.07
N TYR A 12 -3.97 4.28 -5.24
CA TYR A 12 -3.41 5.47 -5.87
C TYR A 12 -4.49 6.41 -6.41
N ARG A 13 -4.12 7.69 -6.56
CA ARG A 13 -4.93 8.70 -7.26
C ARG A 13 -4.07 9.47 -8.24
N LYS A 14 -4.72 10.11 -9.22
CA LYS A 14 -4.06 11.04 -10.15
C LYS A 14 -4.57 12.46 -9.86
N VAL A 15 -3.70 13.33 -9.36
CA VAL A 15 -4.00 14.74 -9.06
C VAL A 15 -3.06 15.61 -9.88
N ASN A 16 -3.60 16.55 -10.67
CA ASN A 16 -2.79 17.43 -11.53
C ASN A 16 -1.78 16.67 -12.41
N LYS A 17 -2.21 15.54 -12.99
CA LYS A 17 -1.39 14.61 -13.80
C LYS A 17 -0.24 13.91 -13.03
N LYS A 18 -0.12 14.12 -11.72
CA LYS A 18 0.83 13.42 -10.84
C LYS A 18 0.16 12.23 -10.16
N ILE A 19 0.93 11.18 -9.91
CA ILE A 19 0.47 9.98 -9.18
C ILE A 19 0.78 10.18 -7.70
N GLU A 20 -0.21 9.93 -6.85
CA GLU A 20 -0.03 9.85 -5.41
C GLU A 20 -0.50 8.49 -4.92
N PHE A 21 0.27 7.88 -4.03
CA PHE A 21 -0.01 6.63 -3.35
C PHE A 21 -0.49 6.91 -1.93
N LEU A 22 -1.44 6.10 -1.45
CA LEU A 22 -1.83 6.09 -0.05
C LEU A 22 -0.93 5.10 0.70
N ILE A 23 -0.18 5.61 1.67
CA ILE A 23 0.58 4.81 2.63
C ILE A 23 0.01 4.99 4.03
N VAL A 24 0.11 3.96 4.86
CA VAL A 24 -0.41 3.95 6.23
C VAL A 24 0.69 3.57 7.20
N LYS A 25 0.66 4.15 8.40
CA LYS A 25 1.55 3.82 9.51
C LYS A 25 0.82 2.94 10.49
N SER A 26 1.33 1.73 10.71
CA SER A 26 0.78 0.84 11.73
C SER A 26 0.96 1.46 13.12
N ARG A 27 -0.09 1.45 13.94
CA ARG A 27 -0.02 1.86 15.35
C ARG A 27 0.79 0.88 16.19
N ASN A 28 0.61 -0.41 15.95
CA ASN A 28 1.25 -1.47 16.73
C ASN A 28 2.75 -1.61 16.46
N ARG A 29 3.19 -1.42 15.21
CA ARG A 29 4.61 -1.59 14.84
C ARG A 29 5.33 -0.31 14.45
N GLY A 30 4.62 0.80 14.25
CA GLY A 30 5.21 2.08 13.84
C GLY A 30 5.72 2.14 12.39
N HIS A 31 5.64 1.04 11.65
CA HIS A 31 6.10 0.90 10.27
C HIS A 31 5.14 1.49 9.25
N TRP A 32 5.71 2.02 8.15
CA TRP A 32 4.94 2.47 6.99
C TRP A 32 4.80 1.35 5.97
N GLY A 33 3.57 1.17 5.49
CA GLY A 33 3.24 0.18 4.49
C GLY A 33 2.04 0.56 3.67
N PHE A 34 1.62 -0.37 2.82
CA PHE A 34 0.33 -0.33 2.16
C PHE A 34 -0.75 -0.93 3.06
N ALA A 35 -2.02 -0.59 2.79
CA ALA A 35 -3.15 -1.20 3.47
C ALA A 35 -3.13 -2.72 3.23
N LYS A 36 -3.20 -3.51 4.32
CA LYS A 36 -3.17 -4.97 4.27
C LYS A 36 -4.10 -5.54 5.35
N GLY A 37 -4.68 -6.71 5.07
CA GLY A 37 -5.37 -7.47 6.10
C GLY A 37 -4.44 -7.86 7.25
N HIS A 38 -5.00 -7.97 8.45
CA HIS A 38 -4.31 -8.58 9.57
C HIS A 38 -4.13 -10.08 9.37
N VAL A 39 -3.23 -10.60 10.18
CA VAL A 39 -2.84 -11.99 10.27
C VAL A 39 -2.66 -12.28 11.73
N GLU A 40 -3.11 -13.45 12.11
CA GLU A 40 -3.14 -13.92 13.47
C GLU A 40 -1.73 -14.27 13.97
N GLU A 41 -1.55 -14.26 15.28
CA GLU A 41 -0.27 -14.49 15.93
C GLU A 41 0.17 -15.96 15.74
N GLY A 42 1.29 -16.21 15.05
CA GLY A 42 1.84 -17.55 14.79
C GLY A 42 2.14 -17.89 13.31
N GLU A 43 1.86 -16.99 12.38
CA GLU A 43 2.13 -17.19 10.96
C GLU A 43 3.59 -16.87 10.59
N ASN A 44 4.34 -17.91 10.18
CA ASN A 44 5.79 -17.82 9.98
C ASN A 44 6.22 -17.62 8.51
N GLU A 45 5.32 -17.73 7.54
CA GLU A 45 5.59 -17.43 6.11
C GLU A 45 4.34 -16.83 5.46
N LYS A 46 4.47 -15.67 4.81
CA LYS A 46 3.36 -15.02 4.10
C LYS A 46 3.66 -14.73 2.66
N GLU A 47 2.78 -15.22 1.82
CA GLU A 47 2.56 -14.62 0.51
C GLU A 47 1.54 -13.48 0.67
N ILE A 48 1.93 -12.26 0.29
CA ILE A 48 1.01 -11.13 0.26
C ILE A 48 0.70 -10.78 -1.18
N ILE A 49 -0.57 -10.82 -1.54
CA ILE A 49 -1.06 -10.41 -2.86
C ILE A 49 -1.53 -8.96 -2.78
N PHE A 50 -0.90 -8.07 -3.54
CA PHE A 50 -1.30 -6.67 -3.64
C PHE A 50 -2.15 -6.41 -4.87
N PHE A 51 -3.33 -5.82 -4.66
CA PHE A 51 -4.17 -5.31 -5.73
C PHE A 51 -3.92 -3.81 -5.93
N LEU A 52 -3.90 -3.38 -7.19
CA LEU A 52 -3.77 -1.98 -7.53
C LEU A 52 -5.16 -1.35 -7.71
N ALA A 53 -5.47 -0.30 -6.94
CA ALA A 53 -6.76 0.38 -6.97
C ALA A 53 -6.58 1.87 -7.28
N LYS A 54 -7.30 2.36 -8.30
CA LYS A 54 -7.38 3.81 -8.59
C LYS A 54 -8.61 4.40 -7.94
N ILE A 55 -8.43 5.39 -7.08
CA ILE A 55 -9.55 6.19 -6.56
C ILE A 55 -9.73 7.47 -7.36
N LYS A 56 -10.99 7.84 -7.62
CA LYS A 56 -11.36 9.16 -8.17
C LYS A 56 -11.75 10.10 -7.02
N ASN A 57 -12.76 9.67 -6.25
CA ASN A 57 -13.30 10.35 -5.07
C ASN A 57 -13.55 9.32 -3.96
N GLY A 58 -13.50 9.74 -2.69
CA GLY A 58 -13.86 8.92 -1.55
C GLY A 58 -13.28 9.47 -0.25
N GLU A 59 -13.85 9.04 0.87
CA GLU A 59 -13.41 9.39 2.20
C GLU A 59 -12.52 8.29 2.79
N ILE A 60 -11.55 8.69 3.60
CA ILE A 60 -10.69 7.76 4.32
C ILE A 60 -11.28 7.57 5.70
N HIS A 61 -11.70 6.34 5.98
CA HIS A 61 -12.14 5.90 7.30
C HIS A 61 -11.07 4.95 7.84
N LEU A 62 -10.36 5.37 8.89
CA LEU A 62 -9.30 4.56 9.49
C LEU A 62 -9.86 3.71 10.62
N GLN A 63 -9.31 2.51 10.76
CA GLN A 63 -9.43 1.75 12.00
C GLN A 63 -8.32 2.24 12.94
N GLU A 64 -8.68 3.14 13.86
CA GLU A 64 -7.73 3.86 14.70
C GLU A 64 -6.91 2.95 15.62
N GLU A 65 -7.45 1.79 15.97
CA GLU A 65 -6.79 0.75 16.76
C GLU A 65 -5.55 0.20 16.03
N GLU A 66 -5.58 0.18 14.70
CA GLU A 66 -4.55 -0.45 13.86
C GLU A 66 -3.64 0.56 13.18
N ILE A 67 -4.19 1.74 12.85
CA ILE A 67 -3.54 2.76 12.04
C ILE A 67 -3.29 4.01 12.88
N ALA A 68 -2.02 4.42 12.95
CA ALA A 68 -1.62 5.65 13.62
C ALA A 68 -1.77 6.86 12.71
N GLU A 69 -1.47 6.71 11.42
CA GLU A 69 -1.41 7.82 10.47
C GLU A 69 -1.58 7.30 9.03
N TYR A 70 -2.03 8.16 8.11
CA TYR A 70 -1.96 7.90 6.67
C TYR A 70 -1.40 9.12 5.91
N LYS A 71 -0.82 8.87 4.73
CA LYS A 71 -0.32 9.93 3.84
C LYS A 71 -0.63 9.62 2.39
N TRP A 72 -1.05 10.66 1.68
CA TRP A 72 -0.94 10.70 0.22
C TRP A 72 0.43 11.25 -0.15
N THR A 73 1.17 10.53 -0.99
CA THR A 73 2.54 10.90 -1.34
C THR A 73 2.91 10.49 -2.76
N GLY A 74 3.78 11.27 -3.40
CA GLY A 74 4.42 10.87 -4.66
C GLY A 74 5.39 9.70 -4.49
N TYR A 75 5.85 9.16 -5.62
CA TYR A 75 6.74 7.99 -5.67
C TYR A 75 8.00 8.11 -4.81
N GLU A 76 8.75 9.21 -4.94
CA GLU A 76 10.04 9.37 -4.23
C GLU A 76 9.87 9.37 -2.71
N LEU A 77 8.88 10.12 -2.21
CA LEU A 77 8.62 10.18 -0.77
C LEU A 77 7.96 8.89 -0.26
N ALA A 78 7.15 8.20 -1.07
CA ALA A 78 6.68 6.86 -0.72
C ALA A 78 7.85 5.88 -0.57
N ARG A 79 8.79 5.89 -1.51
CA ARG A 79 9.99 5.05 -1.49
C ARG A 79 10.86 5.32 -0.25
N ALA A 80 10.97 6.58 0.17
CA ALA A 80 11.77 6.95 1.34
C ALA A 80 11.12 6.60 2.69
N LEU A 81 9.79 6.46 2.73
CA LEU A 81 9.04 6.21 3.98
C LEU A 81 8.71 4.74 4.20
N LEU A 82 8.41 4.00 3.13
CA LEU A 82 7.99 2.59 3.22
C LEU A 82 9.11 1.68 3.73
N ASP A 83 8.73 0.64 4.45
CA ASP A 83 9.65 -0.47 4.73
C ASP A 83 10.11 -1.14 3.41
N ASP A 84 11.35 -1.65 3.40
CA ASP A 84 12.02 -2.24 2.24
C ASP A 84 11.19 -3.33 1.52
N ILE A 85 10.40 -4.09 2.28
CA ILE A 85 9.54 -5.16 1.75
C ILE A 85 8.49 -4.64 0.74
N TYR A 86 8.08 -3.37 0.84
CA TYR A 86 7.08 -2.77 -0.04
C TYR A 86 7.67 -2.08 -1.27
N ILE A 87 9.00 -1.91 -1.34
CA ILE A 87 9.65 -1.13 -2.41
C ILE A 87 9.44 -1.77 -3.77
N GLN A 88 9.57 -3.11 -3.88
CA GLN A 88 9.31 -3.81 -5.15
C GLN A 88 7.84 -3.68 -5.59
N VAL A 89 6.91 -3.63 -4.64
CA VAL A 89 5.47 -3.44 -4.93
C VAL A 89 5.22 -2.03 -5.43
N LEU A 90 5.81 -1.02 -4.80
CA LEU A 90 5.74 0.38 -5.22
C LEU A 90 6.32 0.57 -6.63
N GLU A 91 7.49 0.01 -6.92
CA GLU A 91 8.15 0.09 -8.23
C GLU A 91 7.27 -0.51 -9.34
N LYS A 92 6.74 -1.73 -9.12
CA LYS A 92 5.84 -2.40 -10.07
C LYS A 92 4.58 -1.59 -10.31
N ALA A 93 3.96 -1.07 -9.25
CA ALA A 93 2.77 -0.22 -9.36
C ALA A 93 3.06 1.06 -10.15
N ASN A 94 4.14 1.77 -9.81
CA ASN A 94 4.51 3.02 -10.47
C ASN A 94 4.81 2.82 -11.96
N SER A 95 5.56 1.77 -12.29
CA SER A 95 5.83 1.38 -13.68
C SER A 95 4.54 1.08 -14.44
N PHE A 96 3.66 0.25 -13.87
CA PHE A 96 2.38 -0.09 -14.49
C PHE A 96 1.51 1.15 -14.76
N ILE A 97 1.34 2.05 -13.78
CA ILE A 97 0.52 3.25 -13.92
C ILE A 97 1.12 4.27 -14.90
N GLY A 98 2.46 4.32 -15.00
CA GLY A 98 3.20 5.24 -15.85
C GLY A 98 3.19 4.85 -17.33
N THR A 99 2.92 3.59 -17.66
CA THR A 99 2.77 3.16 -19.06
C THR A 99 1.46 3.65 -19.67
N PRO A 100 1.45 4.18 -20.92
CA PRO A 100 0.21 4.46 -21.63
C PRO A 100 -0.54 3.13 -21.81
N THR A 101 -1.72 3.03 -21.21
CA THR A 101 -2.55 1.82 -21.32
C THR A 101 -2.98 1.68 -22.77
N LYS A 102 -2.37 0.75 -23.51
CA LYS A 102 -2.84 0.33 -24.83
C LYS A 102 -4.08 -0.56 -24.60
N PHE A 103 -5.26 0.02 -24.80
CA PHE A 103 -6.47 -0.75 -25.07
C PHE A 103 -6.60 -0.92 -26.58
#